data_AF-A0A194XAQ3-F1
#
_entry.id   AF-A0A194XAQ3-F1
#
_cell.length_a   1.000
_cell.length_b   1.000
_cell.length_c   1.000
_cell.angle_alpha   90.00
_cell.angle_beta   90.00
_cell.angle_gamma   90.00
#
_symmetry.space_group_name_H-M   'P 1'
#
loop_
_entity.id
_entity.type
_entity.pdbx_description
1 polymer ?
#
loop_
_entity_poly.entity_id
_entity_poly.type
_entity_poly.pdbx_seq_one_letter_code
_entity_poly.pdbx_strand_id
1 'polypeptide(L)'
;MITAQINLPILGSASPFGCLSLSGITSTGLTSITGDIGAVINPLIGSLIKGFSPRLCSGTDVISAVAAVALTDATAAFTAISSITAATILSGDLGGMTLPPGVYKFASSATLSTTLTLLGTGSSSDAWYFLIGSTPVLAPGSKVFFGRRCLL
;
A
#
# COMPACT_ATOMS: atom_id res chain seq x y z
N MET A 1 19.52 -18.50 12.05
CA MET A 1 18.82 -17.91 10.89
C MET A 1 17.84 -16.90 11.47
N ILE A 2 18.18 -15.61 11.46
CA ILE A 2 17.36 -14.55 12.07
C ILE A 2 16.29 -14.18 11.03
N THR A 3 15.07 -14.65 11.23
CA THR A 3 13.90 -14.13 10.52
C THR A 3 13.67 -12.70 11.01
N ALA A 4 13.93 -11.71 10.15
CA ALA A 4 13.51 -10.33 10.38
C ALA A 4 11.98 -10.27 10.35
N GLN A 5 11.34 -10.67 11.44
CA GLN A 5 9.90 -10.56 11.62
C GLN A 5 9.61 -9.12 12.04
N ILE A 6 9.13 -8.30 11.11
CA ILE A 6 8.51 -7.04 11.46
C ILE A 6 7.05 -7.35 11.83
N ASN A 7 6.76 -7.43 13.13
CA ASN A 7 5.38 -7.48 13.63
C ASN A 7 4.71 -6.13 13.36
N LEU A 8 3.79 -6.02 12.41
CA LEU A 8 3.20 -4.73 12.02
C LEU A 8 1.73 -4.58 12.44
N PRO A 9 1.44 -3.88 13.55
CA PRO A 9 0.30 -2.98 13.65
C PRO A 9 0.77 -1.53 13.38
N ILE A 10 1.66 -1.32 12.41
CA ILE A 10 2.36 -0.03 12.25
C ILE A 10 1.47 1.10 11.73
N LEU A 11 0.39 0.74 11.06
CA LEU A 11 -0.51 1.73 10.49
C LEU A 11 -1.24 2.52 11.59
N GLY A 12 -1.25 2.05 12.85
CA GLY A 12 -1.85 2.76 13.96
C GLY A 12 -3.29 3.19 13.65
N SER A 13 -3.58 4.47 13.82
CA SER A 13 -4.87 5.07 13.49
C SER A 13 -5.19 5.14 11.99
N ALA A 14 -4.24 4.86 11.10
CA ALA A 14 -4.47 4.71 9.66
C ALA A 14 -5.09 3.35 9.27
N SER A 15 -5.07 2.35 10.16
CA SER A 15 -5.57 1.00 9.85
C SER A 15 -7.01 0.90 9.32
N PRO A 16 -8.00 1.70 9.77
CA PRO A 16 -9.37 1.58 9.26
C PRO A 16 -9.59 2.32 7.92
N PHE A 17 -8.61 3.07 7.42
CA PHE A 17 -8.76 3.89 6.23
C PHE A 17 -8.51 3.07 4.95
N GLY A 18 -9.47 3.09 4.04
CA GLY A 18 -9.31 2.56 2.68
C GLY A 18 -8.66 3.58 1.74
N CYS A 19 -8.76 4.88 2.05
CA CYS A 19 -8.07 5.94 1.34
C CYS A 19 -7.79 7.11 2.29
N LEU A 20 -6.55 7.59 2.33
CA LEU A 20 -6.13 8.70 3.18
C LEU A 20 -5.23 9.65 2.39
N SER A 21 -5.51 10.95 2.45
CA SER A 21 -4.76 11.97 1.69
C SER A 21 -4.52 13.24 2.50
N LEU A 22 -3.39 13.90 2.24
CA LEU A 22 -3.08 15.21 2.79
C LEU A 22 -3.84 16.35 2.07
N SER A 23 -3.98 16.26 0.76
CA SER A 23 -4.40 17.38 -0.10
C SER A 23 -5.80 17.20 -0.72
N GLY A 24 -6.45 16.07 -0.45
CA GLY A 24 -7.77 15.74 -0.98
C GLY A 24 -7.77 14.50 -1.86
N ILE A 25 -8.97 14.04 -2.19
CA ILE A 25 -9.29 12.80 -2.88
C ILE A 25 -10.32 13.14 -3.96
N THR A 26 -10.01 12.77 -5.19
CA THR A 26 -10.93 12.87 -6.32
C THR A 26 -11.08 11.51 -6.96
N SER A 27 -12.31 11.06 -7.13
CA SER A 27 -12.67 9.84 -7.85
C SER A 27 -13.39 10.19 -9.16
N THR A 28 -13.25 9.35 -10.18
CA THR A 28 -14.02 9.44 -11.42
C THR A 28 -14.63 8.08 -11.73
N GLY A 29 -15.91 8.05 -12.12
CA GLY A 29 -16.62 6.81 -12.41
C GLY A 29 -17.02 6.01 -11.16
N LEU A 30 -17.33 4.73 -11.36
CA LEU A 30 -17.78 3.81 -10.32
C LEU A 30 -16.61 3.31 -9.47
N THR A 31 -16.35 4.00 -8.36
CA THR A 31 -15.32 3.63 -7.40
C THR A 31 -15.93 3.08 -6.12
N SER A 32 -15.44 1.92 -5.68
CA SER A 32 -15.80 1.27 -4.42
C SER A 32 -14.57 1.23 -3.52
N ILE A 33 -14.70 1.74 -2.29
CA ILE A 33 -13.64 1.72 -1.27
C ILE A 33 -14.19 1.02 -0.04
N THR A 34 -13.43 0.07 0.48
CA THR A 34 -13.71 -0.55 1.78
C THR A 34 -12.84 0.10 2.84
N GLY A 35 -13.46 0.64 3.89
CA GLY A 35 -12.80 1.42 4.93
C GLY A 35 -13.10 2.92 4.83
N ASP A 36 -12.62 3.67 5.82
CA ASP A 36 -12.85 5.12 5.90
C ASP A 36 -12.09 5.87 4.80
N ILE A 37 -12.64 7.02 4.39
CA ILE A 37 -12.03 7.91 3.42
C ILE A 37 -11.62 9.19 4.15
N GLY A 38 -10.32 9.42 4.30
CA GLY A 38 -9.76 10.51 5.08
C GLY A 38 -9.08 11.57 4.22
N ALA A 39 -9.36 12.83 4.48
CA ALA A 39 -8.57 13.93 3.93
C ALA A 39 -8.26 14.96 5.01
N VAL A 40 -6.99 15.38 5.13
CA VAL A 40 -6.59 16.43 6.06
C VAL A 40 -7.19 17.76 5.63
N ILE A 41 -7.70 18.52 6.60
CA ILE A 41 -8.29 19.85 6.34
C ILE A 41 -7.25 20.74 5.67
N ASN A 42 -7.55 21.19 4.44
CA ASN A 42 -6.80 22.24 3.76
C ASN A 42 -7.72 23.46 3.60
N PRO A 43 -7.40 24.61 4.24
CA PRO A 43 -8.23 25.82 4.18
C PRO A 43 -8.33 26.43 2.77
N LEU A 44 -7.48 26.03 1.83
CA LEU A 44 -7.47 26.52 0.44
C LEU A 44 -8.36 25.67 -0.50
N ILE A 45 -8.95 24.58 -0.02
CA ILE A 45 -9.71 23.63 -0.86
C ILE A 45 -11.12 23.47 -0.29
N GLY A 46 -12.12 24.00 -1.00
CA GLY A 46 -13.51 24.05 -0.52
C GLY A 46 -14.24 22.71 -0.37
N SER A 47 -13.75 21.64 -1.00
CA SER A 47 -14.20 20.27 -0.70
C SER A 47 -13.06 19.30 -1.01
N LEU A 48 -12.72 18.48 -0.03
CA LEU A 48 -11.52 17.65 -0.04
C LEU A 48 -11.78 16.24 -0.57
N ILE A 49 -13.02 15.79 -0.59
CA ILE A 49 -13.41 14.46 -1.08
C ILE A 49 -14.50 14.69 -2.13
N LYS A 50 -14.24 14.31 -3.38
CA LYS A 50 -15.15 14.56 -4.52
C LYS A 50 -15.21 13.39 -5.50
N GLY A 51 -16.30 13.33 -6.26
CA GLY A 51 -16.44 12.43 -7.42
C GLY A 51 -16.77 10.96 -7.09
N PHE A 52 -17.20 10.69 -5.86
CA PHE A 52 -17.76 9.41 -5.45
C PHE A 52 -19.27 9.38 -5.72
N SER A 53 -19.67 9.26 -6.98
CA SER A 53 -21.08 9.20 -7.38
C SER A 53 -21.31 8.18 -8.51
N PRO A 54 -22.21 7.19 -8.33
CA PRO A 54 -22.84 6.76 -7.07
C PRO A 54 -21.80 6.23 -6.06
N ARG A 55 -21.98 6.57 -4.77
CA ARG A 55 -21.05 6.20 -3.69
C ARG A 55 -21.22 4.73 -3.35
N LEU A 56 -20.21 3.91 -3.64
CA LEU A 56 -20.14 2.48 -3.28
C LEU A 56 -19.14 2.22 -2.14
N CYS A 57 -18.83 3.23 -1.34
CA CYS A 57 -17.84 3.13 -0.28
C CYS A 57 -18.47 2.62 1.02
N SER A 58 -17.86 1.61 1.64
CA SER A 58 -18.22 1.14 2.98
C SER A 58 -17.32 1.81 4.02
N GLY A 59 -17.68 3.02 4.45
CA GLY A 59 -16.90 3.81 5.41
C GLY A 59 -17.39 5.25 5.54
N THR A 60 -16.87 5.95 6.55
CA THR A 60 -17.21 7.34 6.85
C THR A 60 -16.21 8.28 6.15
N ASP A 61 -16.69 9.41 5.65
CA ASP A 61 -15.79 10.48 5.21
C ASP A 61 -15.26 11.21 6.45
N VAL A 62 -13.96 11.14 6.68
CA VAL A 62 -13.29 11.71 7.85
C VAL A 62 -12.46 12.92 7.41
N ILE A 63 -13.00 14.12 7.64
CA ILE A 63 -12.33 15.39 7.34
C ILE A 63 -12.09 16.12 8.66
N SER A 64 -11.01 15.78 9.36
CA SER A 64 -10.77 16.29 10.72
C SER A 64 -9.33 16.04 11.21
N ALA A 65 -9.06 16.42 12.47
CA ALA A 65 -7.83 16.06 13.19
C ALA A 65 -7.56 14.55 13.22
N VAL A 66 -8.60 13.70 13.12
CA VAL A 66 -8.43 12.23 13.08
C VAL A 66 -7.67 11.80 11.82
N ALA A 67 -8.00 12.38 10.66
CA ALA A 67 -7.26 12.11 9.41
C ALA A 67 -5.81 12.60 9.48
N ALA A 68 -5.53 13.67 10.24
CA ALA A 68 -4.17 14.15 10.46
C ALA A 68 -3.34 13.18 11.31
N VAL A 69 -3.90 12.66 12.42
CA VAL A 69 -3.23 11.64 13.24
C VAL A 69 -2.99 10.36 12.43
N ALA A 70 -3.99 9.92 11.66
CA ALA A 70 -3.84 8.78 10.75
C ALA A 70 -2.71 9.00 9.74
N LEU A 71 -2.56 10.22 9.21
CA LEU A 71 -1.48 10.52 8.26
C LEU A 71 -0.10 10.52 8.94
N THR A 72 -0.01 10.98 10.18
CA THR A 72 1.20 10.88 11.00
C THR A 72 1.61 9.42 11.21
N ASP A 73 0.67 8.56 11.59
CA ASP A 73 0.94 7.13 11.80
C ASP A 73 1.33 6.43 10.49
N ALA A 74 0.63 6.73 9.38
CA ALA A 74 0.98 6.22 8.05
C ALA A 74 2.39 6.68 7.60
N THR A 75 2.77 7.92 7.94
CA THR A 75 4.11 8.46 7.65
C THR A 75 5.17 7.77 8.49
N ALA A 76 4.92 7.56 9.79
CA ALA A 76 5.81 6.79 10.65
C ALA A 76 5.99 5.36 10.13
N ALA A 77 4.92 4.75 9.63
CA ALA A 77 4.96 3.44 8.99
C ALA A 77 5.86 3.41 7.76
N PHE A 78 5.68 4.39 6.87
CA PHE A 78 6.50 4.56 5.69
C PHE A 78 7.98 4.74 6.05
N THR A 79 8.31 5.61 7.03
CA THR A 79 9.70 5.85 7.46
C THR A 79 10.33 4.58 8.05
N ALA A 80 9.60 3.83 8.87
CA ALA A 80 10.11 2.58 9.44
C ALA A 80 10.41 1.53 8.35
N ILE A 81 9.48 1.32 7.41
CA ILE A 81 9.67 0.36 6.31
C ILE A 81 10.81 0.82 5.41
N SER A 82 10.85 2.11 5.03
CA SER A 82 11.90 2.65 4.15
C SER A 82 13.30 2.59 4.75
N SER A 83 13.42 2.52 6.08
CA SER A 83 14.70 2.38 6.79
C SER A 83 15.27 0.95 6.78
N ILE A 84 14.54 -0.06 6.29
CA ILE A 84 15.02 -1.43 6.26
C ILE A 84 16.22 -1.57 5.32
N THR A 85 17.37 -1.96 5.88
CA THR A 85 18.63 -2.12 5.15
C THR A 85 18.84 -3.56 4.64
N ALA A 86 18.31 -4.55 5.35
CA ALA A 86 18.35 -5.95 4.94
C ALA A 86 17.29 -6.24 3.87
N ALA A 87 17.63 -5.95 2.60
CA ALA A 87 16.74 -6.13 1.46
C ALA A 87 17.42 -6.88 0.31
N THR A 88 16.64 -7.67 -0.41
CA THR A 88 17.05 -8.27 -1.68
C THR A 88 17.00 -7.19 -2.76
N ILE A 89 18.13 -6.90 -3.40
CA ILE A 89 18.18 -5.91 -4.48
C ILE A 89 17.60 -6.52 -5.76
N LEU A 90 16.59 -5.86 -6.33
CA LEU A 90 15.99 -6.19 -7.61
C LEU A 90 16.11 -5.01 -8.58
N SER A 91 16.00 -5.30 -9.87
CA SER A 91 15.96 -4.30 -10.94
C SER A 91 15.04 -4.77 -12.07
N GLY A 92 14.49 -3.82 -12.82
CA GLY A 92 13.65 -4.10 -13.97
C GLY A 92 12.20 -4.45 -13.60
N ASP A 93 11.70 -5.52 -14.22
CA ASP A 93 10.28 -5.88 -14.22
C ASP A 93 9.95 -6.97 -13.21
N LEU A 94 8.92 -6.74 -12.40
CA LEU A 94 8.33 -7.67 -11.44
C LEU A 94 7.42 -8.71 -12.13
N GLY A 95 7.01 -8.45 -13.37
CA GLY A 95 6.19 -9.37 -14.16
C GLY A 95 6.86 -10.73 -14.35
N GLY A 96 6.12 -11.80 -14.09
CA GLY A 96 6.61 -13.18 -14.18
C GLY A 96 7.44 -13.64 -12.97
N MET A 97 7.76 -12.76 -12.03
CA MET A 97 8.50 -13.14 -10.84
C MET A 97 7.60 -13.89 -9.84
N THR A 98 8.22 -14.81 -9.10
CA THR A 98 7.63 -15.46 -7.93
C THR A 98 8.49 -15.16 -6.71
N LEU A 99 7.97 -14.38 -5.77
CA LEU A 99 8.71 -13.87 -4.63
C LEU A 99 8.19 -14.47 -3.31
N PRO A 100 9.04 -15.12 -2.50
CA PRO A 100 8.68 -15.49 -1.13
C PRO A 100 8.50 -14.24 -0.24
N PRO A 101 7.96 -14.38 0.99
CA PRO A 101 7.93 -13.27 1.94
C PRO A 101 9.32 -12.67 2.15
N GLY A 102 9.41 -11.34 2.16
CA GLY A 102 10.69 -10.65 2.28
C GLY A 102 10.64 -9.17 1.94
N VAL A 103 11.82 -8.57 1.98
CA VAL A 103 12.04 -7.15 1.67
C VAL A 103 12.81 -7.06 0.36
N TYR A 104 12.28 -6.31 -0.59
CA TYR A 104 12.78 -6.15 -1.95
C TYR A 104 13.04 -4.68 -2.23
N LYS A 105 14.23 -4.36 -2.76
CA LYS A 105 14.64 -2.97 -2.99
C LYS A 105 15.02 -2.73 -4.45
N PHE A 106 14.46 -1.67 -5.01
CA PHE A 106 14.82 -1.10 -6.31
C PHE A 106 15.48 0.25 -6.05
N ALA A 107 16.70 0.44 -6.57
CA ALA A 107 17.40 1.73 -6.46
C ALA A 107 16.71 2.83 -7.28
N SER A 108 15.98 2.45 -8.33
CA SER A 108 15.24 3.34 -9.23
C SER A 108 13.77 2.88 -9.34
N SER A 109 13.22 2.82 -10.56
CA SER A 109 11.84 2.41 -10.81
C SER A 109 11.74 0.88 -10.85
N ALA A 110 10.59 0.35 -10.42
CA ALA A 110 10.18 -1.02 -10.70
C ALA A 110 9.05 -0.99 -11.72
N THR A 111 9.11 -1.89 -12.70
CA THR A 111 8.01 -2.09 -13.66
C THR A 111 7.20 -3.31 -13.23
N LEU A 112 5.90 -3.32 -13.49
CA LEU A 112 5.07 -4.51 -13.46
C LEU A 112 4.32 -4.59 -14.78
N SER A 113 4.81 -5.41 -15.71
CA SER A 113 4.20 -5.60 -17.03
C SER A 113 3.15 -6.72 -17.08
N THR A 114 3.29 -7.72 -16.21
CA THR A 114 2.44 -8.92 -16.19
C THR A 114 2.08 -9.31 -14.75
N THR A 115 2.02 -10.61 -14.44
CA THR A 115 1.64 -11.10 -13.11
C THR A 115 2.87 -11.28 -12.23
N LEU A 116 2.89 -10.60 -11.08
CA LEU A 116 3.79 -10.89 -9.96
C LEU A 116 3.12 -11.90 -9.04
N THR A 117 3.81 -13.00 -8.71
CA THR A 117 3.32 -13.98 -7.73
C THR A 117 4.01 -13.77 -6.38
N LEU A 118 3.23 -13.48 -5.35
CA LEU A 118 3.67 -13.46 -3.96
C LEU A 118 3.38 -14.83 -3.36
N LEU A 119 4.43 -15.65 -3.21
CA LEU A 119 4.30 -17.05 -2.81
C LEU A 119 4.50 -17.19 -1.30
N GLY A 120 3.39 -17.21 -0.57
CA GLY A 120 3.39 -17.39 0.87
C GLY A 120 3.87 -18.78 1.31
N THR A 121 4.42 -18.82 2.52
CA THR A 121 4.71 -20.07 3.24
C THR A 121 3.46 -20.66 3.89
N GLY A 122 2.39 -19.86 3.99
CA GLY A 122 1.16 -20.22 4.70
C GLY A 122 1.12 -19.68 6.13
N SER A 123 2.18 -18.99 6.56
CA SER A 123 2.25 -18.32 7.86
C SER A 123 1.42 -17.03 7.88
N SER A 124 0.80 -16.72 9.02
CA SER A 124 0.18 -15.41 9.27
C SER A 124 1.21 -14.27 9.35
N SER A 125 2.50 -14.61 9.44
CA SER A 125 3.62 -13.65 9.44
C SER A 125 4.20 -13.38 8.04
N ASP A 126 3.64 -13.98 6.99
CA ASP A 126 4.10 -13.74 5.62
C ASP A 126 3.89 -12.27 5.24
N ALA A 127 4.97 -11.55 4.96
CA ALA A 127 4.95 -10.14 4.59
C ALA A 127 5.89 -9.84 3.42
N TRP A 128 5.49 -8.89 2.56
CA TRP A 128 6.27 -8.42 1.42
C TRP A 128 6.41 -6.91 1.49
N TYR A 129 7.65 -6.42 1.43
CA TYR A 129 7.95 -4.99 1.39
C TYR A 129 8.69 -4.65 0.12
N PHE A 130 8.19 -3.69 -0.65
CA PHE A 130 8.81 -3.20 -1.87
C PHE A 130 9.30 -1.76 -1.64
N LEU A 131 10.61 -1.61 -1.54
CA LEU A 131 11.32 -0.35 -1.36
C LEU A 131 11.73 0.18 -2.73
N ILE A 132 10.94 1.07 -3.33
CA ILE A 132 11.17 1.56 -4.69
C ILE A 132 11.68 2.99 -4.60
N GLY A 133 12.88 3.24 -5.15
CA GLY A 133 13.55 4.55 -5.10
C GLY A 133 12.89 5.63 -5.95
N SER A 134 12.01 5.25 -6.88
CA SER A 134 11.24 6.20 -7.69
C SER A 134 9.83 5.67 -8.03
N THR A 135 9.13 6.33 -8.94
CA THR A 135 7.77 5.98 -9.35
C THR A 135 7.72 4.59 -10.00
N PRO A 136 6.90 3.65 -9.51
CA PRO A 136 6.67 2.37 -10.17
C PRO A 136 5.85 2.57 -11.46
N VAL A 137 6.09 1.71 -12.46
CA VAL A 137 5.36 1.71 -13.74
C VAL A 137 4.52 0.44 -13.85
N LEU A 138 3.20 0.59 -13.98
CA LEU A 138 2.27 -0.53 -14.10
C LEU A 138 1.67 -0.56 -15.52
N ALA A 139 1.82 -1.67 -16.23
CA ALA A 139 1.16 -1.87 -17.51
C ALA A 139 -0.34 -2.18 -17.35
N PRO A 140 -1.18 -1.88 -18.35
CA PRO A 140 -2.57 -2.32 -18.35
C PRO A 140 -2.68 -3.85 -18.23
N GLY A 141 -3.53 -4.32 -17.31
CA GLY A 141 -3.78 -5.74 -17.11
C GLY A 141 -2.78 -6.46 -16.19
N SER A 142 -1.76 -5.76 -15.67
CA SER A 142 -0.85 -6.26 -14.64
C SER A 142 -1.58 -6.76 -13.39
N LYS A 143 -1.03 -7.78 -12.73
CA LYS A 143 -1.66 -8.44 -11.57
C LYS A 143 -0.64 -8.74 -10.48
N VAL A 144 -1.10 -8.73 -9.24
CA VAL A 144 -0.41 -9.33 -8.11
C VAL A 144 -1.24 -10.52 -7.65
N PHE A 145 -0.67 -11.71 -7.72
CA PHE A 145 -1.31 -12.96 -7.33
C PHE A 145 -0.71 -13.48 -6.03
N PHE A 146 -1.58 -13.81 -5.07
CA PHE A 146 -1.15 -14.44 -3.82
C PHE A 146 -1.27 -15.96 -3.95
N GLY A 147 -0.13 -16.64 -3.96
CA GLY A 147 -0.04 -18.10 -3.97
C GLY A 147 0.26 -18.66 -2.57
N ARG A 148 -0.07 -19.92 -2.34
CA ARG A 148 0.38 -20.70 -1.18
C ARG A 148 1.17 -21.90 -1.68
N ARG A 149 2.22 -22.30 -0.96
CA ARG A 149 2.82 -23.63 -1.19
C ARG A 149 1.81 -24.71 -0.79
N CYS A 150 1.54 -25.65 -1.69
CA CYS A 150 0.86 -26.88 -1.33
C CYS A 150 1.85 -27.70 -0.46
N LEU A 151 1.48 -28.01 0.78
CA LEU A 151 2.22 -28.99 1.58
C LEU A 151 1.87 -30.37 0.98
N LEU A 152 2.85 -31.02 0.36
CA LEU A 152 2.78 -32.46 0.08
C LEU A 152 3.10 -33.24 1.36
#